data_AF-A0A7L2WAV5-F1
#
_entry.id   AF-A0A7L2WAV5-F1
#
_cell.length_a   1.000
_cell.length_b   1.000
_cell.length_c   1.000
_cell.angle_alpha   90.00
_cell.angle_beta   90.00
_cell.angle_gamma   90.00
#
_symmetry.space_group_name_H-M   'P 1'
#
loop_
_entity.id
_entity.type
_entity.pdbx_description
1 polymer ?
#
loop_
_entity_poly.entity_id
_entity_poly.type
_entity_poly.pdbx_seq_one_letter_code
_entity_poly.pdbx_strand_id
1 'polypeptide(L)'
;LVRRLLTSGILVQIFPLHDRGELKKLRQSWYGRVKVGYQPLDEIRSYFGETIALYFGFLEYFTFALIPMAVIGIPYYVFAWEDYDKYVMFATFNLLWSTVILEVWKRICAIMTYRWGTLLMKRQFEEPRPGFHGVLGINPVTGREEPVYSSIKRQIRIYLVSLPFVCLCLYFSLYVMMIYFDLEQWALDYHEENESNFSSLMLFVPSIIYAVVIEIMNRIYRYAAEFLTSWENHRLESSYQNHLILKVLVFNFLNCFASLFYIAFVLFDMKLLRQVSCKDVLRMKLGYNCIVNSVFLHVLFCGLKLFLFLLFQGTFDDYLELFLQFGYVSLFSCVYPLAAVFAVLNNITEIYSDALKMCRVYKRPFAEPTANIGVWQLAFETMSVISVVTNCILIGMSPQVNALFPDSKTDLILTVALVE
;
A
#
# COMPACT_ATOMS: atom_id res chain seq x y z
N LEU A 1 0.48 -22.33 -27.64
CA LEU A 1 0.40 -23.70 -27.09
C LEU A 1 0.36 -23.69 -25.56
N VAL A 2 1.40 -23.17 -24.88
CA VAL A 2 1.51 -23.10 -23.41
C VAL A 2 0.25 -22.59 -22.72
N ARG A 3 -0.30 -21.46 -23.19
CA ARG A 3 -1.55 -20.87 -22.70
C ARG A 3 -2.72 -21.86 -22.64
N ARG A 4 -2.95 -22.61 -23.73
CA ARG A 4 -4.05 -23.59 -23.81
C ARG A 4 -3.84 -24.74 -22.83
N LEU A 5 -2.60 -25.18 -22.66
CA LEU A 5 -2.25 -26.27 -21.74
C LEU A 5 -2.47 -25.87 -20.27
N LEU A 6 -2.17 -24.61 -19.91
CA LEU A 6 -2.45 -24.06 -18.58
C LEU A 6 -3.96 -23.99 -18.34
N THR A 7 -4.72 -23.42 -19.28
CA THR A 7 -6.18 -23.28 -19.14
C THR A 7 -6.91 -24.62 -19.12
N SER A 8 -6.40 -25.63 -19.83
CA SER A 8 -6.99 -26.98 -19.83
C SER A 8 -6.56 -27.83 -18.63
N GLY A 9 -5.73 -27.31 -17.72
CA GLY A 9 -5.22 -28.04 -16.55
C GLY A 9 -4.24 -29.18 -16.87
N ILE A 10 -3.75 -29.28 -18.12
CA ILE A 10 -2.75 -30.28 -18.52
C ILE A 10 -1.37 -29.85 -18.00
N LEU A 11 -1.07 -28.56 -18.13
CA LEU A 11 0.12 -27.97 -17.56
C LEU A 11 -0.26 -27.30 -16.24
N VAL A 12 0.31 -27.79 -15.14
CA VAL A 12 0.00 -27.27 -13.80
C VAL A 12 0.68 -25.93 -13.54
N GLN A 13 1.99 -25.84 -13.83
CA GLN A 13 2.79 -24.65 -13.56
C GLN A 13 4.07 -24.64 -14.42
N ILE A 14 4.58 -23.45 -14.69
CA ILE A 14 5.92 -23.22 -15.24
C ILE A 14 6.60 -22.22 -14.31
N PHE A 15 7.83 -22.49 -13.90
CA PHE A 15 8.63 -21.58 -13.09
C PHE A 15 10.12 -21.70 -13.44
N PRO A 16 10.88 -20.60 -13.41
CA PRO A 16 12.32 -20.65 -13.57
C PRO A 16 13.00 -21.23 -12.31
N LEU A 17 14.16 -21.88 -12.50
CA LEU A 17 14.95 -22.43 -11.40
C LEU A 17 15.87 -21.35 -10.78
N HIS A 18 16.09 -21.47 -9.48
CA HIS A 18 17.11 -20.70 -8.77
C HIS A 18 18.51 -21.25 -9.06
N ASP A 19 19.41 -20.38 -9.49
CA ASP A 19 20.84 -20.66 -9.42
C ASP A 19 21.32 -20.43 -7.99
N ARG A 20 21.77 -21.51 -7.33
CA ARG A 20 22.24 -21.49 -5.94
C ARG A 20 23.57 -20.75 -5.77
N GLY A 21 24.43 -20.75 -6.78
CA GLY A 21 25.73 -20.09 -6.74
C GLY A 21 25.58 -18.57 -6.72
N GLU A 22 24.90 -18.04 -7.73
CA GLU A 22 24.61 -16.62 -7.86
C GLU A 22 23.74 -16.09 -6.72
N LEU A 23 22.71 -16.84 -6.30
CA LEU A 23 21.86 -16.43 -5.17
C LEU A 23 22.63 -16.35 -3.85
N LYS A 24 23.62 -17.22 -3.64
CA LYS A 24 24.46 -17.17 -2.43
C LYS A 24 25.34 -15.92 -2.41
N LYS A 25 25.87 -15.50 -3.57
CA LYS A 25 26.64 -14.24 -3.71
C LYS A 25 25.74 -13.03 -3.46
N LEU A 26 24.59 -12.96 -4.15
CA LEU A 26 23.61 -11.89 -3.96
C LEU A 26 23.14 -11.80 -2.51
N ARG A 27 22.89 -12.93 -1.85
CA ARG A 27 22.54 -12.96 -0.43
C ARG A 27 23.60 -12.30 0.45
N GLN A 28 24.88 -12.58 0.18
CA GLN A 28 25.99 -12.05 0.97
C GLN A 28 26.16 -10.55 0.77
N SER A 29 25.98 -10.04 -0.45
CA SER A 29 26.02 -8.60 -0.75
C SER A 29 24.80 -7.85 -0.18
N TRP A 30 23.62 -8.47 -0.24
CA TRP A 30 22.34 -7.83 0.09
C TRP A 30 22.02 -7.79 1.59
N TYR A 31 22.03 -8.94 2.29
CA TYR A 31 21.71 -9.01 3.73
C TYR A 31 22.71 -9.81 4.57
N GLY A 32 23.88 -10.14 4.01
CA GLY A 32 24.91 -10.89 4.74
C GLY A 32 25.56 -10.13 5.90
N ARG A 33 25.51 -8.80 5.88
CA ARG A 33 25.90 -7.91 7.00
C ARG A 33 24.90 -6.77 7.07
N VAL A 34 24.53 -6.36 8.28
CA VAL A 34 23.75 -5.13 8.50
C VAL A 34 24.62 -3.97 8.05
N LYS A 35 24.34 -3.44 6.86
CA LYS A 35 24.99 -2.24 6.33
C LYS A 35 23.93 -1.17 6.24
N VAL A 36 24.21 -0.02 6.85
CA VAL A 36 23.46 1.21 6.56
C VAL A 36 24.06 1.77 5.28
N GLY A 37 23.59 1.29 4.12
CA GLY A 37 24.14 1.64 2.82
C GLY A 37 23.17 1.30 1.68
N TYR A 38 23.57 1.66 0.46
CA TYR A 38 22.81 1.42 -0.77
C TYR A 38 22.65 -0.08 -1.06
N GLN A 39 21.48 -0.50 -1.54
CA GLN A 39 21.23 -1.87 -1.95
C GLN A 39 21.89 -2.18 -3.29
N PRO A 40 22.27 -3.46 -3.55
CA PRO A 40 22.86 -3.86 -4.82
C PRO A 40 21.79 -4.03 -5.91
N LEU A 41 21.12 -2.92 -6.30
CA LEU A 41 19.98 -2.93 -7.23
C LEU A 41 20.29 -3.58 -8.59
N ASP A 42 21.51 -3.39 -9.13
CA ASP A 42 21.89 -4.01 -10.41
C ASP A 42 22.09 -5.53 -10.30
N GLU A 43 22.53 -6.04 -9.15
CA GLU A 43 22.63 -7.50 -8.90
C GLU A 43 21.23 -8.10 -8.72
N ILE A 44 20.35 -7.41 -7.97
CA ILE A 44 18.94 -7.80 -7.79
C ILE A 44 18.25 -7.87 -9.15
N ARG A 45 18.43 -6.84 -9.99
CA ARG A 45 17.91 -6.81 -11.35
C ARG A 45 18.41 -8.00 -12.17
N SER A 46 19.72 -8.25 -12.17
CA SER A 46 20.31 -9.32 -12.98
C SER A 46 19.76 -10.70 -12.60
N TYR A 47 19.40 -10.89 -11.33
CA TYR A 47 18.87 -12.16 -10.84
C TYR A 47 17.34 -12.28 -10.95
N PHE A 48 16.59 -11.26 -10.54
CA PHE A 48 15.13 -11.29 -10.39
C PHE A 48 14.37 -10.53 -11.50
N GLY A 49 15.04 -9.69 -12.28
CA GLY A 49 14.43 -8.84 -13.30
C GLY A 49 14.13 -7.42 -12.82
N GLU A 50 13.68 -6.57 -13.75
CA GLU A 50 13.51 -5.13 -13.52
C GLU A 50 12.35 -4.79 -12.59
N THR A 51 11.21 -5.50 -12.64
CA THR A 51 10.05 -5.21 -11.78
C THR A 51 10.39 -5.29 -10.29
N ILE A 52 11.13 -6.33 -9.89
CA ILE A 52 11.53 -6.55 -8.50
C ILE A 52 12.63 -5.58 -8.10
N ALA A 53 13.59 -5.31 -9.00
CA ALA A 53 14.61 -4.30 -8.75
C ALA A 53 14.03 -2.89 -8.62
N LEU A 54 12.99 -2.54 -9.39
CA LEU A 54 12.25 -1.28 -9.24
C LEU A 54 11.57 -1.18 -7.88
N TYR A 55 10.96 -2.27 -7.41
CA TYR A 55 10.35 -2.31 -6.07
C TYR A 55 11.40 -2.03 -4.98
N PHE A 56 12.50 -2.77 -4.95
CA PHE A 56 13.55 -2.55 -3.95
C PHE A 56 14.21 -1.17 -4.09
N GLY A 57 14.34 -0.65 -5.32
CA GLY A 57 14.79 0.71 -5.56
C GLY A 57 13.83 1.76 -5.03
N PHE A 58 12.52 1.54 -5.15
CA PHE A 58 11.50 2.42 -4.58
C PHE A 58 11.49 2.35 -3.06
N LEU A 59 11.54 1.15 -2.49
CA LEU A 59 11.63 0.93 -1.04
C LEU A 59 12.86 1.64 -0.45
N GLU A 60 14.03 1.49 -1.08
CA GLU A 60 15.25 2.18 -0.66
C GLU A 60 15.07 3.69 -0.69
N TYR A 61 14.65 4.22 -1.84
CA TYR A 61 14.44 5.64 -2.04
C TYR A 61 13.44 6.20 -1.02
N PHE A 62 12.32 5.52 -0.84
CA PHE A 62 11.24 5.91 0.05
C PHE A 62 11.70 5.91 1.52
N THR A 63 12.54 4.95 1.92
CA THR A 63 13.19 4.92 3.24
C THR A 63 14.01 6.18 3.48
N PHE A 64 14.87 6.55 2.54
CA PHE A 64 15.69 7.76 2.66
C PHE A 64 14.86 9.04 2.58
N ALA A 65 13.83 9.06 1.75
CA ALA A 65 12.91 10.19 1.59
C ALA A 65 12.11 10.49 2.86
N LEU A 66 11.82 9.50 3.70
CA LEU A 66 11.13 9.71 4.98
C LEU A 66 12.05 10.19 6.11
N ILE A 67 13.38 10.07 5.98
CA ILE A 67 14.32 10.49 7.03
C ILE A 67 14.17 11.98 7.38
N PRO A 68 14.09 12.93 6.41
CA PRO A 68 13.86 14.33 6.74
C PRO A 68 12.58 14.58 7.53
N MET A 69 11.47 13.91 7.16
CA MET A 69 10.21 14.01 7.92
C MET A 69 10.38 13.47 9.35
N ALA A 70 11.07 12.34 9.51
CA ALA A 70 11.34 11.74 10.82
C ALA A 70 12.23 12.63 11.70
N VAL A 71 13.30 13.19 11.15
CA VAL A 71 14.25 14.07 11.87
C VAL A 71 13.56 15.35 12.33
N ILE A 72 12.72 15.95 11.49
CA ILE A 72 11.95 17.15 11.86
C ILE A 72 10.83 16.79 12.85
N GLY A 73 10.18 15.62 12.70
CA GLY A 73 9.09 15.20 13.58
C GLY A 73 9.50 14.92 15.03
N ILE A 74 10.74 14.47 15.28
CA ILE A 74 11.23 14.18 16.64
C ILE A 74 11.17 15.39 17.59
N PRO A 75 11.81 16.54 17.29
CA PRO A 75 11.74 17.71 18.18
C PRO A 75 10.32 18.24 18.33
N TYR A 76 9.48 18.15 17.29
CA TYR A 76 8.06 18.54 17.38
C TYR A 76 7.31 17.74 18.44
N TYR A 77 7.56 16.43 18.52
CA TYR A 77 6.96 15.58 19.54
C TYR A 77 7.62 15.73 20.92
N VAL A 78 8.95 15.69 21.00
CA VAL A 78 9.69 15.67 22.27
C VAL A 78 9.54 16.98 23.04
N PHE A 79 9.60 18.11 22.34
CA PHE A 79 9.45 19.43 22.96
C PHE A 79 8.00 19.92 22.99
N ALA A 80 7.05 19.09 22.54
CA ALA A 80 5.64 19.44 22.39
C ALA A 80 5.49 20.83 21.74
N TRP A 81 6.12 21.01 20.57
CA TRP A 81 6.04 22.23 19.79
C TRP A 81 4.67 22.35 19.13
N GLU A 82 3.66 22.54 19.97
CA GLU A 82 2.26 22.59 19.58
C GLU A 82 1.82 24.01 19.23
N ASP A 83 2.70 25.02 19.21
CA ASP A 83 2.31 26.38 18.83
C ASP A 83 1.84 26.45 17.36
N TYR A 84 0.86 27.30 17.08
CA TYR A 84 0.24 27.43 15.76
C TYR A 84 1.26 27.62 14.63
N ASP A 85 2.19 28.56 14.79
CA ASP A 85 3.21 28.86 13.79
C ASP A 85 4.06 27.62 13.49
N LYS A 86 4.37 26.82 14.51
CA LYS A 86 5.16 25.60 14.36
C LYS A 86 4.36 24.52 13.62
N TYR A 87 3.08 24.34 13.97
CA TYR A 87 2.21 23.39 13.25
C TYR A 87 2.08 23.71 11.77
N VAL A 88 1.84 24.98 11.42
CA VAL A 88 1.75 25.41 10.02
C VAL A 88 3.08 25.15 9.31
N MET A 89 4.21 25.52 9.91
CA MET A 89 5.54 25.29 9.31
C MET A 89 5.81 23.80 9.05
N PHE A 90 5.42 22.92 9.99
CA PHE A 90 5.58 21.47 9.82
C PHE A 90 4.65 20.91 8.73
N ALA A 91 3.39 21.34 8.71
CA ALA A 91 2.43 20.93 7.69
C ALA A 91 2.88 21.35 6.29
N THR A 92 3.24 22.62 6.12
CA THR A 92 3.75 23.15 4.85
C THR A 92 5.00 22.40 4.40
N PHE A 93 5.93 22.12 5.32
CA PHE A 93 7.09 21.30 5.02
C PHE A 93 6.69 19.89 4.54
N ASN A 94 5.81 19.18 5.24
CA ASN A 94 5.42 17.82 4.88
C ASN A 94 4.68 17.75 3.53
N LEU A 95 3.83 18.73 3.23
CA LEU A 95 3.10 18.78 1.95
C LEU A 95 4.04 19.07 0.77
N LEU A 96 4.93 20.06 0.92
CA LEU A 96 5.96 20.35 -0.08
C LEU A 96 6.92 19.17 -0.25
N TRP A 97 7.34 18.56 0.85
CA TRP A 97 8.25 17.42 0.81
C TRP A 97 7.60 16.20 0.16
N SER A 98 6.32 15.92 0.45
CA SER A 98 5.55 14.83 -0.17
C SER A 98 5.47 14.96 -1.69
N THR A 99 5.29 16.17 -2.22
CA THR A 99 5.31 16.40 -3.68
C THR A 99 6.71 16.27 -4.26
N VAL A 100 7.72 16.85 -3.61
CA VAL A 100 9.13 16.75 -4.02
C VAL A 100 9.59 15.31 -4.11
N ILE A 101 9.27 14.46 -3.13
CA ILE A 101 9.73 13.06 -3.14
C ILE A 101 9.11 12.27 -4.30
N LEU A 102 7.87 12.56 -4.69
CA LEU A 102 7.22 11.84 -5.80
C LEU A 102 7.75 12.29 -7.16
N GLU A 103 8.08 13.58 -7.31
CA GLU A 103 8.73 14.12 -8.51
C GLU A 103 10.18 13.63 -8.66
N VAL A 104 10.94 13.65 -7.56
CA VAL A 104 12.32 13.15 -7.56
C VAL A 104 12.36 11.65 -7.86
N TRP A 105 11.40 10.87 -7.35
CA TRP A 105 11.28 9.45 -7.70
C TRP A 105 11.12 9.24 -9.21
N LYS A 106 10.23 10.01 -9.88
CA LYS A 106 10.05 9.92 -11.33
C LYS A 106 11.36 10.14 -12.08
N ARG A 107 12.19 11.09 -11.63
CA ARG A 107 13.52 11.36 -12.20
C ARG A 107 14.49 10.20 -11.98
N ILE A 108 14.57 9.68 -10.76
CA ILE A 108 15.46 8.56 -10.41
C ILE A 108 15.05 7.29 -11.17
N CYS A 109 13.75 7.00 -11.23
CA CYS A 109 13.18 5.87 -11.95
C CYS A 109 13.51 5.94 -13.45
N ALA A 110 13.40 7.13 -14.07
CA ALA A 110 13.78 7.32 -15.47
C ALA A 110 15.28 7.07 -15.71
N ILE A 111 16.16 7.53 -14.81
CA ILE A 111 17.61 7.28 -14.91
C ILE A 111 17.92 5.78 -14.80
N MET A 112 17.33 5.10 -13.82
CA MET A 112 17.53 3.67 -13.61
C MET A 112 17.06 2.84 -14.82
N THR A 113 15.83 3.09 -15.28
CA THR A 113 15.23 2.33 -16.39
C THR A 113 15.86 2.67 -17.75
N TYR A 114 16.40 3.87 -17.92
CA TYR A 114 17.26 4.21 -19.05
C TYR A 114 18.58 3.43 -19.01
N ARG A 115 19.28 3.42 -17.86
CA ARG A 115 20.51 2.63 -17.67
C ARG A 115 20.27 1.15 -17.90
N TRP A 116 19.09 0.66 -17.52
CA TRP A 116 18.69 -0.72 -17.73
C TRP A 116 18.25 -1.02 -19.16
N GLY A 117 17.92 0.00 -19.95
CA GLY A 117 17.43 -0.14 -21.33
C GLY A 117 15.95 -0.48 -21.42
N THR A 118 15.22 -0.68 -20.31
CA THR A 118 13.79 -0.97 -20.33
C THR A 118 12.95 0.23 -20.75
N LEU A 119 13.44 1.46 -20.54
CA LEU A 119 12.78 2.68 -21.00
C LEU A 119 12.76 2.79 -22.54
N LEU A 120 13.84 2.35 -23.19
CA LEU A 120 14.00 2.39 -24.64
C LEU A 120 13.39 1.18 -25.34
N MET A 121 13.09 0.13 -24.58
CA MET A 121 12.47 -1.07 -25.10
C MET A 121 11.10 -0.67 -25.64
N LYS A 122 10.93 -0.73 -26.97
CA LYS A 122 9.59 -0.65 -27.57
C LYS A 122 8.77 -1.69 -26.85
N ARG A 123 7.71 -1.28 -26.13
CA ARG A 123 6.79 -2.21 -25.48
C ARG A 123 6.50 -3.30 -26.50
N GLN A 124 7.06 -4.48 -26.30
CA GLN A 124 6.73 -5.61 -27.15
C GLN A 124 5.21 -5.71 -27.13
N PHE A 125 4.59 -5.92 -28.29
CA PHE A 125 3.13 -6.05 -28.33
C PHE A 125 2.75 -7.16 -27.35
N GLU A 126 2.25 -6.76 -26.18
CA GLU A 126 1.86 -7.69 -25.12
C GLU A 126 0.82 -8.64 -25.72
N GLU A 127 1.11 -9.93 -25.63
CA GLU A 127 0.17 -10.93 -26.08
C GLU A 127 -1.10 -10.87 -25.22
N PRO A 128 -2.27 -11.18 -25.80
CA PRO A 128 -3.49 -11.22 -25.00
C PRO A 128 -3.37 -12.22 -23.84
N ARG A 129 -3.77 -11.81 -22.64
CA ARG A 129 -3.65 -12.62 -21.42
C ARG A 129 -4.34 -13.98 -21.54
N PRO A 130 -3.90 -15.01 -20.80
CA PRO A 130 -4.45 -16.37 -20.85
C PRO A 130 -5.97 -16.50 -20.80
N GLY A 131 -6.64 -15.68 -19.98
CA GLY A 131 -8.09 -15.68 -19.81
C GLY A 131 -8.88 -14.83 -20.81
N PHE A 132 -8.23 -14.11 -21.72
CA PHE A 132 -8.93 -13.21 -22.64
C PHE A 132 -9.64 -13.97 -23.76
N HIS A 133 -10.94 -13.78 -23.90
CA HIS A 133 -11.77 -14.48 -24.89
C HIS A 133 -12.61 -13.51 -25.73
N GLY A 134 -12.92 -13.90 -26.96
CA GLY A 134 -13.63 -13.05 -27.93
C GLY A 134 -13.86 -13.78 -29.24
N VAL A 135 -14.50 -13.10 -30.19
CA VAL A 135 -14.68 -13.61 -31.55
C VAL A 135 -13.33 -13.51 -32.26
N LEU A 136 -12.91 -14.55 -33.00
CA LEU A 136 -11.69 -14.49 -33.79
C LEU A 136 -11.81 -13.39 -34.85
N GLY A 137 -10.82 -12.51 -34.90
CA GLY A 137 -10.76 -11.41 -35.85
C GLY A 137 -9.33 -10.99 -36.10
N ILE A 138 -9.13 -10.15 -37.12
CA ILE A 138 -7.81 -9.62 -37.45
C ILE A 138 -7.55 -8.38 -36.59
N ASN A 139 -6.46 -8.37 -35.83
CA ASN A 139 -6.06 -7.18 -35.09
C ASN A 139 -5.54 -6.10 -36.07
N PRO A 140 -6.07 -4.87 -36.02
CA PRO A 140 -5.71 -3.80 -36.97
C PRO A 140 -4.27 -3.30 -36.82
N VAL A 141 -3.63 -3.54 -35.67
CA VAL A 141 -2.27 -3.10 -35.34
C VAL A 141 -1.25 -4.18 -35.70
N THR A 142 -1.50 -5.43 -35.31
CA THR A 142 -0.52 -6.52 -35.51
C THR A 142 -0.75 -7.31 -36.81
N GLY A 143 -1.93 -7.19 -37.42
CA GLY A 143 -2.34 -7.98 -38.59
C GLY A 143 -2.54 -9.47 -38.31
N ARG A 144 -2.42 -9.91 -37.04
CA ARG A 144 -2.55 -11.32 -36.63
C ARG A 144 -4.00 -11.65 -36.30
N GLU A 145 -4.38 -12.89 -36.53
CA GLU A 145 -5.66 -13.43 -36.07
C GLU A 145 -5.61 -13.67 -34.56
N GLU A 146 -6.41 -12.93 -33.81
CA GLU A 146 -6.52 -13.04 -32.36
C GLU A 146 -7.98 -12.86 -31.90
N PRO A 147 -8.35 -13.29 -30.68
CA PRO A 147 -9.66 -12.98 -30.15
C PRO A 147 -9.85 -11.47 -30.06
N VAL A 148 -10.98 -10.95 -30.51
CA VAL A 148 -11.36 -9.53 -30.43
C VAL A 148 -12.60 -9.39 -29.56
N TYR A 149 -12.58 -8.38 -28.69
CA TYR A 149 -13.68 -8.08 -27.78
C TYR A 149 -14.06 -6.60 -27.86
N SER A 150 -15.36 -6.31 -27.99
CA SER A 150 -15.85 -4.94 -28.09
C SER A 150 -15.57 -4.14 -26.81
N SER A 151 -14.91 -3.00 -26.96
CA SER A 151 -14.61 -2.10 -25.84
C SER A 151 -15.86 -1.58 -25.14
N ILE A 152 -16.96 -1.33 -25.87
CA ILE A 152 -18.22 -0.85 -25.29
C ILE A 152 -18.79 -1.88 -24.32
N LYS A 153 -18.83 -3.17 -24.72
CA LYS A 153 -19.28 -4.25 -23.85
C LYS A 153 -18.46 -4.32 -22.56
N ARG A 154 -17.14 -4.14 -22.66
CA ARG A 154 -16.25 -4.11 -21.49
C ARG A 154 -16.54 -2.90 -20.59
N GLN A 155 -16.69 -1.71 -21.15
CA GLN A 155 -16.99 -0.51 -20.37
C GLN A 155 -18.34 -0.62 -19.64
N ILE A 156 -19.36 -1.21 -20.28
CA ILE A 156 -20.65 -1.50 -19.62
C ILE A 156 -20.47 -2.44 -18.43
N ARG A 157 -19.67 -3.51 -18.57
CA ARG A 157 -19.36 -4.42 -17.45
C ARG A 157 -18.66 -3.70 -16.28
N ILE A 158 -17.72 -2.81 -16.59
CA ILE A 158 -16.99 -2.04 -15.59
C ILE A 158 -17.94 -1.07 -14.87
N TYR A 159 -18.63 -0.19 -15.60
CA TYR A 159 -19.39 0.89 -14.98
C TYR A 159 -20.75 0.45 -14.40
N LEU A 160 -21.42 -0.56 -14.96
CA LEU A 160 -22.76 -0.97 -14.48
C LEU A 160 -22.74 -2.14 -13.50
N VAL A 161 -21.67 -2.92 -13.43
CA VAL A 161 -21.59 -4.08 -12.53
C VAL A 161 -20.45 -3.90 -11.54
N SER A 162 -19.25 -3.66 -12.06
CA SER A 162 -18.04 -3.62 -11.23
C SER A 162 -18.03 -2.44 -10.27
N LEU A 163 -18.26 -1.23 -10.77
CA LEU A 163 -18.28 -0.02 -9.96
C LEU A 163 -19.38 -0.03 -8.88
N PRO A 164 -20.65 -0.39 -9.16
CA PRO A 164 -21.68 -0.50 -8.13
C PRO A 164 -21.36 -1.55 -7.06
N PHE A 165 -20.76 -2.69 -7.45
CA PHE A 165 -20.31 -3.70 -6.50
C PHE A 165 -19.23 -3.14 -5.56
N VAL A 166 -18.23 -2.44 -6.11
CA VAL A 166 -17.20 -1.78 -5.30
C VAL A 166 -17.83 -0.77 -4.34
N CYS A 167 -18.72 0.11 -4.82
CA CYS A 167 -19.42 1.08 -3.96
C CYS A 167 -20.23 0.42 -2.83
N LEU A 168 -20.90 -0.71 -3.12
CA LEU A 168 -21.63 -1.48 -2.12
C LEU A 168 -20.69 -2.06 -1.06
N CYS A 169 -19.53 -2.60 -1.46
CA CYS A 169 -18.53 -3.08 -0.52
C CYS A 169 -17.94 -1.95 0.34
N LEU A 170 -17.72 -0.77 -0.24
CA LEU A 170 -17.24 0.41 0.49
C LEU A 170 -18.28 0.86 1.53
N TYR A 171 -19.55 0.92 1.16
CA TYR A 171 -20.64 1.22 2.09
C TYR A 171 -20.72 0.19 3.23
N PHE A 172 -20.63 -1.10 2.90
CA PHE A 172 -20.63 -2.17 3.90
C PHE A 172 -19.44 -2.04 4.87
N SER A 173 -18.25 -1.70 4.37
CA SER A 173 -17.10 -1.46 5.24
C SER A 173 -17.32 -0.30 6.23
N LEU A 174 -17.87 0.82 5.76
CA LEU A 174 -18.23 1.94 6.64
C LEU A 174 -19.26 1.52 7.70
N TYR A 175 -20.22 0.66 7.34
CA TYR A 175 -21.17 0.12 8.30
C TYR A 175 -20.51 -0.76 9.37
N VAL A 176 -19.56 -1.63 8.99
CA VAL A 176 -18.76 -2.41 9.95
C VAL A 176 -17.93 -1.52 10.87
N MET A 177 -17.41 -0.40 10.35
CA MET A 177 -16.71 0.60 11.16
C MET A 177 -17.63 1.26 12.20
N MET A 178 -18.88 1.57 11.85
CA MET A 178 -19.85 2.11 12.82
C MET A 178 -20.13 1.12 13.95
N ILE A 179 -20.33 -0.17 13.62
CA ILE A 179 -20.49 -1.23 14.63
C ILE A 179 -19.26 -1.31 15.55
N TYR A 180 -18.06 -1.14 15.01
CA TYR A 180 -16.84 -1.11 15.82
C TYR A 180 -16.85 0.02 16.85
N PHE A 181 -17.26 1.24 16.46
CA PHE A 181 -17.34 2.37 17.39
C PHE A 181 -18.42 2.14 18.45
N ASP A 182 -19.57 1.58 18.09
CA ASP A 182 -20.62 1.22 19.07
C ASP A 182 -20.11 0.19 20.09
N LEU A 183 -19.33 -0.80 19.63
CA LEU A 183 -18.70 -1.81 20.51
C LEU A 183 -17.60 -1.21 21.40
N GLU A 184 -16.82 -0.26 20.88
CA GLU A 184 -15.79 0.44 21.65
C GLU A 184 -16.41 1.28 22.77
N GLN A 185 -17.50 1.99 22.46
CA GLN A 185 -18.25 2.75 23.46
C GLN A 185 -18.88 1.84 24.52
N TRP A 186 -19.50 0.73 24.11
CA TRP A 186 -20.04 -0.25 25.06
C TRP A 186 -18.98 -0.82 26.01
N ALA A 187 -17.77 -1.07 25.50
CA ALA A 187 -16.67 -1.56 26.33
C ALA A 187 -16.16 -0.49 27.31
N LEU A 188 -16.18 0.79 26.93
CA LEU A 188 -15.87 1.92 27.81
C LEU A 188 -16.91 2.06 28.93
N ASP A 189 -18.20 2.02 28.60
CA ASP A 189 -19.29 2.11 29.59
C ASP A 189 -19.19 0.98 30.64
N TYR A 190 -18.92 -0.26 30.18
CA TYR A 190 -18.69 -1.40 31.08
C TYR A 190 -17.43 -1.25 31.95
N HIS A 191 -16.42 -0.54 31.45
CA HIS A 191 -15.22 -0.22 32.21
C HIS A 191 -15.48 0.76 33.36
N GLU A 192 -16.23 1.81 33.07
CA GLU A 192 -16.62 2.82 34.06
C GLU A 192 -17.55 2.25 35.14
N GLU A 193 -18.42 1.28 34.82
CA GLU A 193 -19.33 0.69 35.82
C GLU A 193 -18.66 -0.29 36.80
N ASN A 194 -17.72 -1.11 36.33
CA ASN A 194 -17.23 -2.26 37.11
C ASN A 194 -15.83 -2.10 37.70
N GLU A 195 -15.05 -1.08 37.30
CA GLU A 195 -13.70 -0.71 37.79
C GLU A 195 -12.77 -1.88 38.18
N SER A 196 -12.84 -3.00 37.44
CA SER A 196 -12.09 -4.22 37.75
C SER A 196 -10.92 -4.44 36.78
N ASN A 197 -9.92 -5.22 37.20
CA ASN A 197 -8.80 -5.63 36.34
C ASN A 197 -9.30 -6.36 35.08
N PHE A 198 -10.39 -7.13 35.19
CA PHE A 198 -11.02 -7.78 34.04
C PHE A 198 -11.65 -6.76 33.09
N SER A 199 -12.24 -5.69 33.63
CA SER A 199 -12.81 -4.62 32.84
C SER A 199 -11.76 -3.84 32.04
N SER A 200 -10.55 -3.67 32.60
CA SER A 200 -9.41 -3.07 31.88
C SER A 200 -8.98 -3.90 30.66
N LEU A 201 -9.10 -5.24 30.74
CA LEU A 201 -8.80 -6.13 29.61
C LEU A 201 -9.87 -6.02 28.51
N MET A 202 -11.14 -5.79 28.88
CA MET A 202 -12.26 -5.69 27.94
C MET A 202 -12.11 -4.54 26.95
N LEU A 203 -11.43 -3.45 27.31
CA LEU A 203 -11.15 -2.33 26.41
C LEU A 203 -10.38 -2.72 25.14
N PHE A 204 -9.57 -3.79 25.19
CA PHE A 204 -8.81 -4.25 24.03
C PHE A 204 -9.60 -5.19 23.10
N VAL A 205 -10.70 -5.77 23.59
CA VAL A 205 -11.46 -6.82 22.88
C VAL A 205 -12.09 -6.30 21.58
N PRO A 206 -12.80 -5.16 21.54
CA PRO A 206 -13.37 -4.62 20.29
C PRO A 206 -12.31 -4.37 19.22
N SER A 207 -11.17 -3.80 19.62
CA SER A 207 -10.02 -3.55 18.74
C SER A 207 -9.46 -4.83 18.10
N ILE A 208 -9.36 -5.93 18.86
CA ILE A 208 -8.87 -7.22 18.36
C ILE A 208 -9.89 -7.85 17.40
N ILE A 209 -11.19 -7.84 17.77
CA ILE A 209 -12.27 -8.34 16.92
C ILE A 209 -12.28 -7.60 15.59
N TYR A 210 -12.22 -6.27 15.62
CA TYR A 210 -12.21 -5.45 14.42
C TYR A 210 -11.00 -5.74 13.52
N ALA A 211 -9.80 -5.91 14.10
CA ALA A 211 -8.62 -6.29 13.33
C ALA A 211 -8.79 -7.62 12.58
N VAL A 212 -9.39 -8.62 13.23
CA VAL A 212 -9.68 -9.93 12.62
C VAL A 212 -10.74 -9.81 11.51
N VAL A 213 -11.81 -9.05 11.76
CA VAL A 213 -12.88 -8.81 10.79
C VAL A 213 -12.34 -8.14 9.53
N ILE A 214 -11.53 -7.08 9.66
CA ILE A 214 -10.95 -6.37 8.51
C ILE A 214 -10.02 -7.28 7.70
N GLU A 215 -9.19 -8.10 8.33
CA GLU A 215 -8.33 -9.05 7.62
C GLU A 215 -9.13 -10.07 6.81
N ILE A 216 -10.21 -10.62 7.39
CA ILE A 216 -11.12 -11.54 6.69
C ILE A 216 -11.80 -10.80 5.52
N MET A 217 -12.26 -9.57 5.75
CA MET A 217 -12.97 -8.77 4.75
C MET A 217 -12.06 -8.40 3.57
N ASN A 218 -10.79 -8.04 3.82
CA ASN A 218 -9.79 -7.77 2.79
C ASN A 218 -9.54 -9.00 1.91
N ARG A 219 -9.45 -10.20 2.49
CA ARG A 219 -9.28 -11.45 1.73
C ARG A 219 -10.49 -11.79 0.86
N ILE A 220 -11.70 -11.69 1.43
CA ILE A 220 -12.95 -11.92 0.70
C ILE A 220 -13.08 -10.92 -0.46
N TYR A 221 -12.82 -9.64 -0.19
CA TYR A 221 -12.89 -8.60 -1.20
C TYR A 221 -11.85 -8.82 -2.31
N ARG A 222 -10.63 -9.23 -1.97
CA ARG A 222 -9.58 -9.54 -2.96
C ARG A 222 -10.02 -10.66 -3.91
N TYR A 223 -10.56 -11.75 -3.37
CA TYR A 223 -11.10 -12.84 -4.20
C TYR A 223 -12.24 -12.34 -5.12
N ALA A 224 -13.16 -11.54 -4.58
CA ALA A 224 -14.25 -10.95 -5.37
C ALA A 224 -13.73 -9.99 -6.45
N ALA A 225 -12.73 -9.16 -6.14
CA ALA A 225 -12.12 -8.22 -7.07
C ALA A 225 -11.34 -8.94 -8.19
N GLU A 226 -10.62 -10.02 -7.87
CA GLU A 226 -9.94 -10.88 -8.84
C GLU A 226 -10.94 -11.53 -9.80
N PHE A 227 -12.04 -12.09 -9.26
CA PHE A 227 -13.13 -12.67 -10.03
C PHE A 227 -13.78 -11.63 -10.95
N LEU A 228 -14.17 -10.48 -10.40
CA LEU A 228 -14.87 -9.42 -11.14
C LEU A 228 -13.99 -8.83 -12.25
N THR A 229 -12.71 -8.59 -11.96
CA THR A 229 -11.75 -8.08 -12.95
C THR A 229 -11.44 -9.14 -14.01
N SER A 230 -11.49 -10.43 -13.67
CA SER A 230 -11.35 -11.49 -14.67
C SER A 230 -12.57 -11.55 -15.60
N TRP A 231 -13.76 -11.31 -15.04
CA TRP A 231 -15.03 -11.27 -15.76
C TRP A 231 -15.18 -10.04 -16.67
N GLU A 232 -14.54 -8.92 -16.33
CA GLU A 232 -14.43 -7.73 -17.19
C GLU A 232 -13.72 -8.02 -18.53
N ASN A 233 -12.96 -9.12 -18.62
CA ASN A 233 -12.31 -9.60 -19.84
C ASN A 233 -11.34 -8.57 -20.46
N HIS A 234 -10.34 -8.16 -19.67
CA HIS A 234 -9.23 -7.32 -20.13
C HIS A 234 -8.34 -8.06 -21.14
N ARG A 235 -7.86 -7.35 -22.17
CA ARG A 235 -6.98 -7.92 -23.21
C ARG A 235 -5.56 -8.14 -22.71
N LEU A 236 -5.00 -7.12 -22.07
CA LEU A 236 -3.60 -7.09 -21.62
C LEU A 236 -3.50 -7.42 -20.13
N GLU A 237 -2.39 -8.03 -19.73
CA GLU A 237 -2.13 -8.32 -18.32
C GLU A 237 -1.90 -7.03 -17.53
N SER A 238 -1.16 -6.08 -18.10
CA SER A 238 -0.98 -4.73 -17.53
C SER A 238 -2.33 -4.02 -17.24
N SER A 239 -3.27 -4.08 -18.18
CA SER A 239 -4.62 -3.50 -18.00
C SER A 239 -5.42 -4.22 -16.92
N TYR A 240 -5.36 -5.55 -16.88
CA TYR A 240 -6.02 -6.35 -15.85
C TYR A 240 -5.48 -5.99 -14.45
N GLN A 241 -4.15 -5.99 -14.30
CA GLN A 241 -3.48 -5.65 -13.05
C GLN A 241 -3.86 -4.24 -12.61
N ASN A 242 -3.77 -3.23 -13.48
CA ASN A 242 -4.14 -1.85 -13.13
C ASN A 242 -5.57 -1.72 -12.57
N HIS A 243 -6.55 -2.40 -13.15
CA HIS A 243 -7.94 -2.37 -12.67
C HIS A 243 -8.14 -3.18 -11.39
N LEU A 244 -7.40 -4.28 -11.21
CA LEU A 244 -7.42 -5.05 -9.97
C LEU A 244 -6.82 -4.24 -8.82
N ILE A 245 -5.64 -3.66 -9.06
CA ILE A 245 -4.91 -2.78 -8.14
C ILE A 245 -5.83 -1.65 -7.67
N LEU A 246 -6.48 -0.95 -8.59
CA LEU A 246 -7.36 0.18 -8.25
C LEU A 246 -8.52 -0.25 -7.33
N LYS A 247 -9.20 -1.37 -7.62
CA LYS A 247 -10.31 -1.87 -6.79
C LYS A 247 -9.83 -2.21 -5.37
N VAL A 248 -8.77 -3.00 -5.26
CA VAL A 248 -8.23 -3.46 -3.98
C VAL A 248 -7.64 -2.28 -3.18
N LEU A 249 -6.99 -1.33 -3.86
CA LEU A 249 -6.43 -0.13 -3.24
C LEU A 249 -7.51 0.76 -2.62
N VAL A 250 -8.57 1.08 -3.35
CA VAL A 250 -9.66 1.95 -2.83
C VAL A 250 -10.32 1.30 -1.61
N PHE A 251 -10.54 -0.01 -1.66
CA PHE A 251 -11.10 -0.76 -0.53
C PHE A 251 -10.19 -0.76 0.70
N ASN A 252 -8.91 -1.10 0.52
CA ASN A 252 -7.95 -1.11 1.61
C ASN A 252 -7.72 0.29 2.19
N PHE A 253 -7.67 1.32 1.33
CA PHE A 253 -7.57 2.71 1.77
C PHE A 253 -8.73 3.08 2.69
N LEU A 254 -9.98 2.80 2.29
CA LEU A 254 -11.14 3.11 3.12
C LEU A 254 -11.11 2.32 4.42
N ASN A 255 -10.79 1.03 4.40
CA ASN A 255 -10.73 0.21 5.61
C ASN A 255 -9.65 0.67 6.60
N CYS A 256 -8.52 1.19 6.11
CA CYS A 256 -7.44 1.67 6.96
C CYS A 256 -7.68 3.07 7.50
N PHE A 257 -8.22 3.99 6.69
CA PHE A 257 -8.29 5.41 7.04
C PHE A 257 -9.68 5.91 7.44
N ALA A 258 -10.76 5.18 7.16
CA ALA A 258 -12.11 5.65 7.49
C ALA A 258 -12.31 5.88 9.00
N SER A 259 -11.78 4.99 9.85
CA SER A 259 -11.85 5.16 11.30
C SER A 259 -11.08 6.40 11.76
N LEU A 260 -9.90 6.65 11.19
CA LEU A 260 -9.10 7.83 11.49
C LEU A 260 -9.79 9.11 11.02
N PHE A 261 -10.40 9.11 9.83
CA PHE A 261 -11.19 10.24 9.35
C PHE A 261 -12.42 10.50 10.21
N TYR A 262 -13.08 9.44 10.70
CA TYR A 262 -14.22 9.57 11.61
C TYR A 262 -13.79 10.19 12.96
N ILE A 263 -12.70 9.71 13.55
CA ILE A 263 -12.16 10.27 14.80
C ILE A 263 -11.74 11.74 14.60
N ALA A 264 -11.06 12.04 13.49
CA ALA A 264 -10.54 13.36 13.20
C ALA A 264 -11.64 14.39 12.94
N PHE A 265 -12.63 14.04 12.10
CA PHE A 265 -13.57 15.01 11.52
C PHE A 265 -15.01 14.88 12.02
N VAL A 266 -15.35 13.84 12.78
CA VAL A 266 -16.68 13.68 13.40
C VAL A 266 -16.58 13.76 14.92
N LEU A 267 -15.67 13.01 15.55
CA LEU A 267 -15.50 13.01 17.00
C LEU A 267 -14.66 14.17 17.53
N PHE A 268 -13.76 14.72 16.70
CA PHE A 268 -12.82 15.79 17.05
C PHE A 268 -11.91 15.47 18.25
N ASP A 269 -11.62 14.18 18.49
CA ASP A 269 -10.74 13.76 19.59
C ASP A 269 -9.31 13.53 19.10
N MET A 270 -8.48 14.55 19.25
CA MET A 270 -7.06 14.53 18.88
C MET A 270 -6.23 13.57 19.74
N LYS A 271 -6.67 13.23 20.96
CA LYS A 271 -5.95 12.26 21.81
C LYS A 271 -6.24 10.85 21.32
N LEU A 272 -7.50 10.53 21.08
CA LEU A 272 -7.89 9.24 20.48
C LEU A 272 -7.23 9.07 19.12
N LEU A 273 -7.21 10.12 18.29
CA LEU A 273 -6.56 10.08 16.98
C LEU A 273 -5.06 9.75 17.08
N ARG A 274 -4.33 10.37 18.02
CA ARG A 274 -2.91 10.05 18.27
C ARG A 274 -2.71 8.59 18.70
N GLN A 275 -3.56 8.10 19.60
CA GLN A 275 -3.46 6.73 20.10
C GLN A 275 -3.76 5.70 19.01
N VAL A 276 -4.84 5.88 18.25
CA VAL A 276 -5.25 4.96 17.19
C VAL A 276 -4.24 5.01 16.05
N SER A 277 -3.80 6.19 15.60
CA SER A 277 -2.75 6.32 14.58
C SER A 277 -1.46 5.60 14.98
N CYS A 278 -1.03 5.74 16.25
CA CYS A 278 0.14 5.03 16.76
C CYS A 278 -0.06 3.51 16.75
N LYS A 279 -1.21 3.04 17.26
CA LYS A 279 -1.56 1.61 17.26
C LYS A 279 -1.57 1.05 15.83
N ASP A 280 -2.13 1.75 14.86
CA ASP A 280 -2.26 1.28 13.47
C ASP A 280 -0.92 1.26 12.75
N VAL A 281 -0.09 2.30 12.92
CA VAL A 281 1.29 2.32 12.39
C VAL A 281 2.11 1.16 12.96
N LEU A 282 1.96 0.84 14.25
CA LEU A 282 2.62 -0.30 14.87
C LEU A 282 2.00 -1.65 14.45
N ARG A 283 0.68 -1.69 14.20
CA ARG A 283 -0.07 -2.89 13.81
C ARG A 283 0.24 -3.31 12.38
N MET A 284 0.52 -2.37 11.45
CA MET A 284 0.98 -2.70 10.10
C MET A 284 2.13 -3.72 10.13
N LYS A 285 3.00 -3.62 11.15
CA LYS A 285 4.09 -4.57 11.34
C LYS A 285 3.69 -5.90 11.96
N LEU A 286 2.79 -5.91 12.94
CA LEU A 286 2.41 -7.12 13.69
C LEU A 286 1.50 -8.06 12.90
N GLY A 287 0.55 -7.54 12.12
CA GLY A 287 -0.33 -8.38 11.30
C GLY A 287 0.43 -9.10 10.17
N TYR A 288 1.27 -8.35 9.46
CA TYR A 288 2.05 -8.86 8.34
C TYR A 288 3.21 -9.76 8.82
N ASN A 289 3.96 -9.35 9.85
CA ASN A 289 5.00 -10.21 10.43
C ASN A 289 4.42 -11.41 11.19
N CYS A 290 3.21 -11.41 11.74
CA CYS A 290 2.63 -12.64 12.29
C CYS A 290 2.32 -13.65 11.18
N ILE A 291 1.81 -13.22 10.02
CA ILE A 291 1.54 -14.11 8.89
C ILE A 291 2.84 -14.59 8.24
N VAL A 292 3.78 -13.67 7.98
CA VAL A 292 5.10 -13.99 7.42
C VAL A 292 5.93 -14.81 8.41
N ASN A 293 5.93 -14.49 9.71
CA ASN A 293 6.59 -15.32 10.72
C ASN A 293 5.88 -16.66 10.91
N SER A 294 4.55 -16.77 10.82
CA SER A 294 3.87 -18.07 10.87
C SER A 294 4.23 -18.95 9.68
N VAL A 295 4.29 -18.39 8.46
CA VAL A 295 4.76 -19.11 7.27
C VAL A 295 6.25 -19.43 7.36
N PHE A 296 7.07 -18.50 7.85
CA PHE A 296 8.50 -18.68 8.07
C PHE A 296 8.79 -19.75 9.13
N LEU A 297 8.06 -19.76 10.26
CA LEU A 297 8.15 -20.80 11.28
C LEU A 297 7.73 -22.17 10.70
N HIS A 298 6.70 -22.20 9.85
CA HIS A 298 6.24 -23.44 9.22
C HIS A 298 7.27 -24.01 8.24
N VAL A 299 7.92 -23.15 7.44
CA VAL A 299 9.02 -23.54 6.54
C VAL A 299 10.29 -23.92 7.30
N LEU A 300 10.53 -23.37 8.49
CA LEU A 300 11.71 -23.64 9.33
C LEU A 300 11.55 -24.91 10.17
N PHE A 301 10.35 -25.20 10.69
CA PHE A 301 10.05 -26.42 11.46
C PHE A 301 9.82 -27.66 10.58
N CYS A 302 9.23 -27.49 9.38
CA CYS A 302 9.06 -28.60 8.46
C CYS A 302 10.33 -28.74 7.61
N GLY A 303 11.28 -29.56 8.06
CA GLY A 303 12.59 -29.80 7.43
C GLY A 303 12.60 -30.33 5.98
N LEU A 304 11.54 -30.18 5.20
CA LEU A 304 11.49 -30.47 3.77
C LEU A 304 12.19 -29.37 2.95
N LYS A 305 13.53 -29.39 2.97
CA LYS A 305 14.38 -28.69 2.00
C LYS A 305 14.22 -29.28 0.60
N LEU A 306 13.09 -29.07 -0.10
CA LEU A 306 13.06 -28.93 -1.57
C LEU A 306 11.66 -28.66 -2.15
N PHE A 307 10.55 -29.02 -1.49
CA PHE A 307 9.33 -29.34 -2.25
C PHE A 307 8.21 -28.28 -2.27
N LEU A 308 8.28 -27.18 -1.50
CA LEU A 308 7.16 -26.22 -1.49
C LEU A 308 7.60 -24.76 -1.36
N PHE A 309 8.44 -24.29 -2.29
CA PHE A 309 8.55 -22.84 -2.51
C PHE A 309 7.18 -22.30 -3.00
N LEU A 310 6.74 -21.19 -2.40
CA LEU A 310 5.49 -20.53 -2.77
C LEU A 310 5.63 -19.81 -4.13
N LEU A 311 4.53 -19.63 -4.85
CA LEU A 311 4.54 -18.89 -6.12
C LEU A 311 4.42 -17.39 -5.80
N PHE A 312 5.31 -16.58 -6.37
CA PHE A 312 5.27 -15.12 -6.21
C PHE A 312 4.07 -14.55 -6.96
N GLN A 313 3.16 -13.88 -6.26
CA GLN A 313 1.91 -13.33 -6.83
C GLN A 313 2.05 -11.92 -7.40
N GLY A 314 3.28 -11.38 -7.45
CA GLY A 314 3.55 -10.02 -7.89
C GLY A 314 3.89 -9.08 -6.73
N THR A 315 4.30 -7.85 -7.07
CA THR A 315 4.74 -6.83 -6.09
C THR A 315 3.58 -6.01 -5.51
N PHE A 316 2.33 -6.43 -5.72
CA PHE A 316 1.16 -5.63 -5.34
C PHE A 316 1.08 -5.38 -3.83
N ASP A 317 1.15 -6.44 -3.03
CA ASP A 317 1.03 -6.30 -1.59
C ASP A 317 2.21 -5.53 -0.99
N ASP A 318 3.40 -5.70 -1.58
CA ASP A 318 4.62 -5.01 -1.16
C ASP A 318 4.51 -3.49 -1.41
N TYR A 319 4.00 -3.05 -2.58
CA TYR A 319 3.72 -1.63 -2.81
C TYR A 319 2.53 -1.10 -2.01
N LEU A 320 1.51 -1.93 -1.76
CA LEU A 320 0.35 -1.56 -0.96
C LEU A 320 0.77 -1.20 0.47
N GLU A 321 1.71 -1.95 1.05
CA GLU A 321 2.26 -1.65 2.38
C GLU A 321 2.92 -0.26 2.40
N LEU A 322 3.78 0.04 1.43
CA LEU A 322 4.43 1.35 1.32
C LEU A 322 3.43 2.48 1.08
N PHE A 323 2.38 2.21 0.30
CA PHE A 323 1.31 3.18 0.04
C PHE A 323 0.51 3.52 1.30
N LEU A 324 0.10 2.51 2.06
CA LEU A 324 -0.61 2.72 3.32
C LEU A 324 0.30 3.41 4.35
N GLN A 325 1.58 3.02 4.43
CA GLN A 325 2.56 3.67 5.30
C GLN A 325 2.73 5.15 4.95
N PHE A 326 2.82 5.48 3.66
CA PHE A 326 2.83 6.88 3.21
C PHE A 326 1.56 7.63 3.61
N GLY A 327 0.39 6.98 3.53
CA GLY A 327 -0.87 7.55 3.98
C GLY A 327 -0.86 7.91 5.47
N TYR A 328 -0.42 7.00 6.35
CA TYR A 328 -0.31 7.30 7.79
C TYR A 328 0.68 8.43 8.10
N VAL A 329 1.77 8.53 7.34
CA VAL A 329 2.76 9.60 7.52
C VAL A 329 2.27 10.94 6.97
N SER A 330 1.59 10.96 5.83
CA SER A 330 1.21 12.21 5.14
C SER A 330 -0.14 12.78 5.60
N LEU A 331 -1.18 11.96 5.75
CA LEU A 331 -2.54 12.41 6.09
C LEU A 331 -2.63 13.02 7.49
N PHE A 332 -2.03 12.35 8.47
CA PHE A 332 -2.13 12.72 9.90
C PHE A 332 -0.80 13.23 10.46
N SER A 333 0.08 13.74 9.58
CA SER A 333 1.43 14.19 9.93
C SER A 333 1.40 15.19 11.09
N CYS A 334 0.51 16.18 11.02
CA CYS A 334 0.37 17.22 12.04
C CYS A 334 -0.01 16.66 13.41
N VAL A 335 -0.85 15.61 13.45
CA VAL A 335 -1.36 15.06 14.70
C VAL A 335 -0.33 14.12 15.34
N TYR A 336 0.39 13.34 14.54
CA TYR A 336 1.38 12.39 15.03
C TYR A 336 2.70 12.41 14.23
N PRO A 337 3.58 13.39 14.50
CA PRO A 337 4.86 13.54 13.79
C PRO A 337 5.80 12.33 13.88
N LEU A 338 5.68 11.53 14.94
CA LEU A 338 6.48 10.30 15.12
C LEU A 338 6.13 9.19 14.13
N ALA A 339 5.01 9.28 13.40
CA ALA A 339 4.65 8.30 12.37
C ALA A 339 5.81 8.06 11.38
N ALA A 340 6.49 9.12 10.96
CA ALA A 340 7.63 9.03 10.04
C ALA A 340 8.83 8.26 10.63
N VAL A 341 9.06 8.36 11.93
CA VAL A 341 10.14 7.63 12.62
C VAL A 341 9.85 6.13 12.58
N PHE A 342 8.63 5.74 12.94
CA PHE A 342 8.20 4.33 12.90
C PHE A 342 8.21 3.79 11.47
N ALA A 343 7.80 4.59 10.50
CA ALA A 343 7.85 4.26 9.08
C ALA A 343 9.29 3.99 8.58
N VAL A 344 10.27 4.81 8.95
CA VAL A 344 11.68 4.59 8.61
C VAL A 344 12.22 3.32 9.27
N LEU A 345 11.94 3.13 10.57
CA LEU A 345 12.32 1.90 11.28
C LEU A 345 11.65 0.68 10.66
N ASN A 346 10.42 0.83 10.15
CA ASN A 346 9.73 -0.23 9.43
C ASN A 346 10.48 -0.61 8.17
N ASN A 347 10.73 0.36 7.29
CA ASN A 347 11.37 0.10 6.02
C ASN A 347 12.79 -0.45 6.15
N ILE A 348 13.55 -0.05 7.19
CA ILE A 348 14.88 -0.61 7.43
C ILE A 348 14.81 -2.12 7.61
N THR A 349 13.85 -2.63 8.38
CA THR A 349 13.70 -4.09 8.48
C THR A 349 13.07 -4.66 7.22
N GLU A 350 12.20 -3.90 6.55
CA GLU A 350 11.46 -4.37 5.37
C GLU A 350 12.38 -4.72 4.21
N ILE A 351 13.43 -3.91 4.02
CA ILE A 351 14.50 -4.19 3.07
C ILE A 351 15.08 -5.59 3.31
N TYR A 352 15.24 -6.02 4.56
CA TYR A 352 15.80 -7.33 4.90
C TYR A 352 14.76 -8.46 4.88
N SER A 353 13.53 -8.23 5.35
CA SER A 353 12.45 -9.24 5.32
C SER A 353 12.09 -9.60 3.90
N ASP A 354 11.89 -8.62 3.02
CA ASP A 354 11.56 -8.87 1.62
C ASP A 354 12.71 -9.49 0.84
N ALA A 355 13.95 -9.06 1.10
CA ALA A 355 15.12 -9.72 0.51
C ALA A 355 15.18 -11.20 0.90
N LEU A 356 14.88 -11.53 2.15
CA LEU A 356 14.82 -12.91 2.63
C LEU A 356 13.65 -13.68 1.98
N LYS A 357 12.47 -13.07 1.90
CA LYS A 357 11.26 -13.61 1.27
C LYS A 357 11.55 -14.04 -0.17
N MET A 358 12.19 -13.17 -0.95
CA MET A 358 12.58 -13.45 -2.34
C MET A 358 13.67 -14.51 -2.48
N CYS A 359 14.57 -14.64 -1.50
CA CYS A 359 15.66 -15.59 -1.55
C CYS A 359 15.33 -16.99 -1.03
N ARG A 360 14.38 -17.12 -0.08
CA ARG A 360 14.16 -18.36 0.67
C ARG A 360 12.72 -18.85 0.73
N VAL A 361 11.74 -18.00 0.42
CA VAL A 361 10.31 -18.34 0.57
C VAL A 361 9.67 -18.60 -0.79
N TYR A 362 9.93 -17.73 -1.77
CA TYR A 362 9.34 -17.85 -3.10
C TYR A 362 10.19 -18.63 -4.09
N LYS A 363 9.51 -19.24 -5.07
CA LYS A 363 10.12 -19.67 -6.33
C LYS A 363 10.64 -18.44 -7.07
N ARG A 364 11.65 -18.63 -7.90
CA ARG A 364 12.15 -17.55 -8.75
C ARG A 364 11.02 -17.06 -9.66
N PRO A 365 10.68 -15.77 -9.63
CA PRO A 365 9.70 -15.20 -10.55
C PRO A 365 10.30 -15.05 -11.96
N PHE A 366 9.44 -14.94 -12.96
CA PHE A 366 9.88 -14.55 -14.30
C PHE A 366 10.29 -13.08 -14.31
N ALA A 367 11.38 -12.77 -15.01
CA ALA A 367 11.83 -11.40 -15.18
C ALA A 367 10.90 -10.68 -16.16
N GLU A 368 10.25 -9.61 -15.69
CA GLU A 368 9.37 -8.77 -16.49
C GLU A 368 10.02 -7.39 -16.69
N PRO A 369 10.14 -6.92 -17.94
CA PRO A 369 10.72 -5.61 -18.21
C PRO A 369 9.70 -4.52 -17.86
N THR A 370 10.07 -3.64 -16.94
CA THR A 370 9.25 -2.50 -16.52
C THR A 370 10.02 -1.19 -16.58
N ALA A 371 9.31 -0.11 -16.89
CA ALA A 371 9.88 1.23 -17.07
C ALA A 371 9.43 2.21 -15.97
N ASN A 372 8.48 1.82 -15.12
CA ASN A 372 7.99 2.60 -13.99
C ASN A 372 7.24 1.71 -12.99
N ILE A 373 6.83 2.28 -11.86
CA ILE A 373 6.01 1.62 -10.83
C ILE A 373 4.53 1.49 -11.21
N GLY A 374 4.14 1.88 -12.43
CA GLY A 374 2.77 1.77 -12.93
C GLY A 374 1.77 2.69 -12.23
N VAL A 375 0.59 2.15 -11.92
CA VAL A 375 -0.53 2.87 -11.29
C VAL A 375 -0.19 3.36 -9.88
N TRP A 376 0.82 2.77 -9.22
CA TRP A 376 1.26 3.22 -7.91
C TRP A 376 1.68 4.68 -7.90
N GLN A 377 2.30 5.19 -8.97
CA GLN A 377 2.65 6.62 -9.06
C GLN A 377 1.41 7.52 -8.87
N LEU A 378 0.34 7.21 -9.61
CA LEU A 378 -0.93 7.93 -9.50
C LEU A 378 -1.54 7.78 -8.11
N ALA A 379 -1.44 6.60 -7.51
CA ALA A 379 -1.94 6.37 -6.16
C ALA A 379 -1.22 7.23 -5.12
N PHE A 380 0.13 7.23 -5.11
CA PHE A 380 0.92 8.07 -4.20
C PHE A 380 0.67 9.56 -4.41
N GLU A 381 0.55 10.02 -5.67
CA GLU A 381 0.21 11.41 -5.99
C GLU A 381 -1.19 11.77 -5.48
N THR A 382 -2.17 10.88 -5.66
CA THR A 382 -3.54 11.08 -5.15
C THR A 382 -3.55 11.15 -3.62
N MET A 383 -2.80 10.29 -2.93
CA MET A 383 -2.63 10.35 -1.48
C MET A 383 -2.01 11.68 -1.04
N SER A 384 -0.98 12.15 -1.75
CA SER A 384 -0.36 13.45 -1.50
C SER A 384 -1.38 14.59 -1.62
N VAL A 385 -2.26 14.57 -2.63
CA VAL A 385 -3.32 15.56 -2.78
C VAL A 385 -4.34 15.48 -1.63
N ILE A 386 -4.82 14.28 -1.27
CA ILE A 386 -5.74 14.09 -0.14
C ILE A 386 -5.11 14.57 1.17
N SER A 387 -3.78 14.42 1.32
CA SER A 387 -3.06 14.89 2.50
C SER A 387 -3.07 16.42 2.62
N VAL A 388 -3.04 17.18 1.52
CA VAL A 388 -3.16 18.65 1.57
C VAL A 388 -4.48 19.03 2.22
N VAL A 389 -5.58 18.50 1.70
CA VAL A 389 -6.94 18.75 2.21
C VAL A 389 -7.04 18.35 3.69
N THR A 390 -6.54 17.16 4.03
CA THR A 390 -6.62 16.62 5.40
C THR A 390 -5.86 17.50 6.40
N ASN A 391 -4.62 17.89 6.09
CA ASN A 391 -3.83 18.72 6.99
C ASN A 391 -4.39 20.15 7.09
N CYS A 392 -4.92 20.74 6.00
CA CYS A 392 -5.54 22.07 6.05
C CYS A 392 -6.79 22.09 6.95
N ILE A 393 -7.66 21.08 6.83
CA ILE A 393 -8.83 20.95 7.71
C ILE A 393 -8.35 20.79 9.16
N LEU A 394 -7.42 19.87 9.45
CA LEU A 394 -6.90 19.65 10.81
C LEU A 394 -6.32 20.92 11.46
N ILE A 395 -5.61 21.75 10.68
CA ILE A 395 -5.09 23.04 11.15
C ILE A 395 -6.24 23.99 11.47
N GLY A 396 -7.23 24.11 10.58
CA GLY A 396 -8.42 24.94 10.79
C GLY A 396 -9.23 24.54 12.03
N MET A 397 -9.19 23.25 12.39
CA MET A 397 -9.86 22.71 13.56
C MET A 397 -9.11 22.94 14.89
N SER A 398 -7.83 23.31 14.83
CA SER A 398 -7.03 23.52 16.04
C SER A 398 -7.60 24.64 16.92
N PRO A 399 -7.52 24.52 18.25
CA PRO A 399 -8.04 25.56 19.16
C PRO A 399 -7.32 26.90 18.97
N GLN A 400 -6.06 26.89 18.53
CA GLN A 400 -5.25 28.08 18.32
C GLN A 400 -5.72 28.89 17.12
N VAL A 401 -6.03 28.22 16.00
CA VAL A 401 -6.60 28.89 14.83
C VAL A 401 -7.99 29.40 15.12
N ASN A 402 -8.79 28.62 15.84
CA ASN A 402 -10.11 29.04 16.26
C ASN A 402 -10.09 30.28 17.16
N ALA A 403 -9.01 30.51 17.91
CA ALA A 403 -8.83 31.71 18.73
C ALA A 403 -8.51 32.97 17.90
N LEU A 404 -7.96 32.83 16.69
CA LEU A 404 -7.73 33.96 15.77
C LEU A 404 -9.03 34.49 15.16
N PHE A 405 -10.06 33.65 15.06
CA PHE A 405 -11.38 33.97 14.53
C PHE A 405 -12.48 33.63 15.55
N PRO A 406 -12.60 34.39 16.65
CA PRO A 406 -13.59 34.11 17.69
C PRO A 406 -15.02 34.38 17.22
N ASP A 407 -15.24 35.41 16.41
CA ASP A 407 -16.57 35.91 16.07
C ASP A 407 -17.12 35.35 14.74
N SER A 408 -16.25 34.97 13.79
CA SER A 408 -16.65 34.58 12.43
C SER A 408 -16.00 33.25 12.01
N LYS A 409 -16.77 32.16 12.14
CA LYS A 409 -16.35 30.84 11.64
C LYS A 409 -16.36 30.75 10.11
N THR A 410 -17.14 31.59 9.44
CA THR A 410 -17.17 31.66 7.97
C THR A 410 -15.86 32.16 7.39
N ASP A 411 -15.26 33.19 8.01
CA ASP A 411 -13.99 33.76 7.55
C ASP A 411 -12.83 32.79 7.80
N LEU A 412 -12.89 32.03 8.88
CA LEU A 412 -11.96 30.93 9.14
C LEU A 412 -12.01 29.88 8.02
N ILE A 413 -13.19 29.37 7.69
CA ILE A 413 -13.35 28.34 6.64
C ILE A 413 -12.85 28.88 5.29
N LEU A 414 -13.20 30.13 4.95
CA LEU A 414 -12.75 30.75 3.70
C LEU A 414 -11.23 30.91 3.67
N THR A 415 -10.61 31.30 4.79
CA THR A 415 -9.15 31.44 4.88
C THR A 415 -8.45 30.10 4.72
N VAL A 416 -8.96 29.04 5.37
CA VAL A 416 -8.40 27.68 5.24
C VAL A 416 -8.54 27.19 3.80
N ALA A 417 -9.69 27.39 3.16
CA ALA A 417 -9.94 27.01 1.77
C ALA A 417 -9.16 27.84 0.74
N LEU A 418 -8.68 29.04 1.10
CA LEU A 418 -7.78 29.85 0.28
C LEU A 418 -6.31 29.41 0.41
N VAL A 419 -5.96 28.77 1.53
CA VAL A 419 -4.62 28.24 1.80
C VAL A 419 -4.44 26.83 1.22
N GLU A 420 -5.50 26.02 1.28
CA GLU A 420 -5.63 24.76 0.52
C GLU A 420 -5.47 24.99 -0.99
#